data_AF-A0A7Y8QC43-F1
#
_entry.id   AF-A0A7Y8QC43-F1
#
_cell.length_a   1.000
_cell.length_b   1.000
_cell.length_c   1.000
_cell.angle_alpha   90.00
_cell.angle_beta   90.00
_cell.angle_gamma   90.00
#
_symmetry.space_group_name_H-M   'P 1'
#
loop_
_entity.id
_entity.type
_entity.pdbx_description
1 polymer ?
#
loop_
_entity_poly.entity_id
_entity_poly.type
_entity_poly.pdbx_seq_one_letter_code
_entity_poly.pdbx_strand_id
1 'polypeptide(L)'
;MSFWSSAGTSIKIQSDFASQNFSDEVQRFAKDLSYRYSTTIINQETLSYINDFINKAKAKYPNIQYISLFTAVAHAYDKKNLEYPEPFHINIAMQYLDEKNGKKEKPKKSVTTPHWYKQKSEEVENHLKHIALMKLQLTKNLKDLQSQNGGHLWIDTDFIEPATETLQASLTQIQDLENRLQVLKLTYQDHL
;
A
#
# COMPACT_ATOMS: atom_id res chain seq x y z
N MET A 1 -11.62 -51.59 -21.56
CA MET A 1 -10.51 -50.74 -21.14
C MET A 1 -10.58 -49.48 -21.98
N SER A 2 -10.99 -48.36 -21.39
CA SER A 2 -11.19 -47.12 -22.12
C SER A 2 -10.54 -45.99 -21.33
N PHE A 3 -9.59 -45.36 -22.00
CA PHE A 3 -8.72 -44.30 -21.51
C PHE A 3 -9.53 -43.04 -21.17
N TRP A 4 -9.27 -42.44 -20.01
CA TRP A 4 -9.66 -41.07 -19.70
C TRP A 4 -8.66 -40.11 -20.33
N SER A 5 -9.08 -39.41 -21.38
CA SER A 5 -8.44 -38.18 -21.83
C SER A 5 -9.03 -37.02 -21.01
N SER A 6 -8.21 -36.40 -20.17
CA SER A 6 -8.51 -35.13 -19.51
C SER A 6 -8.55 -34.04 -20.60
N ALA A 7 -9.75 -33.70 -21.06
CA ALA A 7 -9.99 -32.50 -21.84
C ALA A 7 -10.13 -31.33 -20.87
N GLY A 8 -9.26 -30.34 -21.06
CA GLY A 8 -9.18 -29.14 -20.23
C GLY A 8 -10.53 -28.46 -20.06
N THR A 9 -10.77 -28.00 -18.84
CA THR A 9 -11.90 -27.16 -18.49
C THR A 9 -11.74 -25.81 -19.19
N SER A 10 -12.23 -25.72 -20.42
CA SER A 10 -12.61 -24.47 -21.04
C SER A 10 -13.83 -23.95 -20.28
N ILE A 11 -13.57 -23.08 -19.31
CA ILE A 11 -14.62 -22.37 -18.59
C ILE A 11 -15.40 -21.54 -19.62
N LYS A 12 -16.68 -21.90 -19.75
CA LYS A 12 -17.69 -21.22 -20.56
C LYS A 12 -17.71 -19.73 -20.22
N ILE A 13 -17.36 -18.91 -21.19
CA ILE A 13 -17.63 -17.48 -21.20
C ILE A 13 -19.16 -17.31 -21.37
N GLN A 14 -19.88 -17.00 -20.28
CA GLN A 14 -21.21 -16.39 -20.34
C GLN A 14 -21.01 -14.92 -20.76
N SER A 15 -20.97 -14.60 -22.05
CA SER A 15 -22.08 -14.40 -23.00
C SER A 15 -22.84 -13.06 -22.90
N ASP A 16 -22.50 -12.16 -21.97
CA ASP A 16 -23.04 -10.77 -21.97
C ASP A 16 -21.97 -9.67 -22.16
N PHE A 17 -20.68 -10.02 -22.25
CA PHE A 17 -19.57 -9.05 -22.35
C PHE A 17 -18.71 -9.19 -23.62
N ALA A 18 -19.17 -9.97 -24.60
CA ALA A 18 -18.41 -10.34 -25.80
C ALA A 18 -18.35 -9.26 -26.91
N SER A 19 -18.73 -8.01 -26.65
CA SER A 19 -18.87 -6.96 -27.69
C SER A 19 -17.85 -5.82 -27.61
N GLN A 20 -16.98 -5.76 -26.60
CA GLN A 20 -15.96 -4.71 -26.53
C GLN A 20 -14.63 -5.20 -27.14
N ASN A 21 -14.50 -5.01 -28.45
CA ASN A 21 -13.18 -5.03 -29.09
C ASN A 21 -12.40 -3.78 -28.63
N PHE A 22 -11.64 -3.92 -27.54
CA PHE A 22 -10.76 -2.86 -27.05
C PHE A 22 -9.66 -2.57 -28.06
N SER A 23 -9.25 -1.31 -28.15
CA SER A 23 -8.19 -0.89 -29.08
C SER A 23 -6.86 -1.59 -28.77
N ASP A 24 -6.00 -1.72 -29.79
CA ASP A 24 -4.65 -2.28 -29.64
C ASP A 24 -3.84 -1.55 -28.56
N GLU A 25 -4.10 -0.26 -28.36
CA GLU A 25 -3.49 0.54 -27.30
C GLU A 25 -3.92 0.07 -25.91
N VAL A 26 -5.22 -0.18 -25.68
CA VAL A 26 -5.73 -0.68 -24.40
C VAL A 26 -5.23 -2.10 -24.12
N GLN A 27 -5.19 -2.95 -25.15
CA GLN A 27 -4.68 -4.32 -25.03
C GLN A 27 -3.18 -4.34 -24.70
N ARG A 28 -2.39 -3.51 -25.39
CA ARG A 28 -0.97 -3.32 -25.09
C ARG A 28 -0.76 -2.81 -23.67
N PHE A 29 -1.56 -1.84 -23.24
CA PHE A 29 -1.48 -1.26 -21.90
C PHE A 29 -1.73 -2.30 -20.81
N ALA A 30 -2.76 -3.14 -20.99
CA ALA A 30 -3.07 -4.22 -20.06
C ALA A 30 -1.95 -5.25 -19.98
N LYS A 31 -1.34 -5.61 -21.13
CA LYS A 31 -0.19 -6.52 -21.18
C LYS A 31 1.05 -5.96 -20.45
N ASP A 32 1.32 -4.67 -20.60
CA ASP A 32 2.45 -4.04 -19.92
C ASP A 32 2.21 -3.96 -18.39
N LEU A 33 0.95 -3.74 -17.96
CA LEU A 33 0.58 -3.81 -16.54
C LEU A 33 0.69 -5.24 -16.01
N SER A 34 0.23 -6.24 -16.77
CA SER A 34 0.28 -7.63 -16.36
C SER A 34 1.74 -8.10 -16.20
N TYR A 35 2.63 -7.64 -17.07
CA TYR A 35 4.08 -7.84 -16.92
C TYR A 35 4.62 -7.17 -15.64
N ARG A 36 4.26 -5.90 -15.37
CA ARG A 36 4.70 -5.17 -14.18
C ARG A 36 4.27 -5.86 -12.88
N TYR A 37 3.06 -6.40 -12.82
CA TYR A 37 2.51 -7.06 -11.64
C TYR A 37 2.66 -8.59 -11.66
N SER A 38 3.48 -9.13 -12.57
CA SER A 38 3.79 -10.56 -12.67
C SER A 38 2.56 -11.47 -12.72
N THR A 39 1.55 -11.09 -13.52
CA THR A 39 0.31 -11.84 -13.71
C THR A 39 -0.02 -12.04 -15.18
N THR A 40 -0.73 -13.13 -15.48
CA THR A 40 -1.24 -13.46 -16.82
C THR A 40 -2.76 -13.20 -16.92
N ILE A 41 -3.39 -12.81 -15.82
CA ILE A 41 -4.83 -12.60 -15.75
C ILE A 41 -5.13 -11.17 -16.18
N ILE A 42 -6.04 -11.02 -17.16
CA ILE A 42 -6.56 -9.73 -17.60
C ILE A 42 -8.08 -9.77 -17.41
N ASN A 43 -8.60 -8.87 -16.59
CA ASN A 43 -10.03 -8.72 -16.36
C ASN A 43 -10.63 -7.77 -17.40
N GLN A 44 -11.77 -8.14 -18.00
CA GLN A 44 -12.52 -7.28 -18.93
C GLN A 44 -12.99 -5.97 -18.28
N GLU A 45 -13.35 -6.00 -17.00
CA GLU A 45 -13.70 -4.80 -16.26
C GLU A 45 -12.51 -3.83 -16.19
N THR A 46 -11.31 -4.37 -15.93
CA THR A 46 -10.08 -3.57 -15.90
C THR A 46 -9.70 -3.03 -17.27
N LEU A 47 -9.96 -3.77 -18.36
CA LEU A 47 -9.82 -3.24 -19.73
C LEU A 47 -10.75 -2.06 -20.00
N SER A 48 -12.00 -2.13 -19.52
CA SER A 48 -12.96 -1.02 -19.60
C SER A 48 -12.44 0.21 -18.84
N TYR A 49 -11.91 0.01 -17.63
CA TYR A 49 -11.35 1.10 -16.83
C TYR A 49 -10.09 1.73 -17.46
N ILE A 50 -9.22 0.91 -18.07
CA ILE A 50 -8.07 1.40 -18.84
C ILE A 50 -8.55 2.24 -20.02
N ASN A 51 -9.52 1.75 -20.78
CA ASN A 51 -10.10 2.47 -21.92
C ASN A 51 -10.71 3.81 -21.50
N ASP A 52 -11.54 3.81 -20.45
CA ASP A 52 -12.16 5.02 -19.90
C ASP A 52 -11.13 6.03 -19.42
N PHE A 53 -10.08 5.55 -18.75
CA PHE A 53 -8.97 6.39 -18.31
C PHE A 53 -8.22 7.02 -19.48
N ILE A 54 -7.81 6.23 -20.47
CA ILE A 54 -7.08 6.73 -21.65
C ILE A 54 -7.92 7.78 -22.39
N ASN A 55 -9.22 7.52 -22.59
CA ASN A 55 -10.12 8.46 -23.25
C ASN A 55 -10.25 9.78 -22.47
N LYS A 56 -10.44 9.71 -21.14
CA LYS A 56 -10.50 10.90 -20.28
C LYS A 56 -9.19 11.68 -20.27
N ALA A 57 -8.06 10.97 -20.20
CA ALA A 57 -6.74 11.56 -20.17
C ALA A 57 -6.40 12.25 -21.50
N LYS A 58 -6.68 11.62 -22.65
CA LYS A 58 -6.47 12.22 -23.98
C LYS A 58 -7.41 13.38 -24.25
N ALA A 59 -8.66 13.33 -23.77
CA ALA A 59 -9.58 14.46 -23.88
C ALA A 59 -9.06 15.70 -23.12
N LYS A 60 -8.47 15.50 -21.93
CA LYS A 60 -7.93 16.60 -21.10
C LYS A 60 -6.51 17.04 -21.52
N TYR A 61 -5.70 16.09 -21.97
CA TYR A 61 -4.30 16.24 -22.38
C TYR A 61 -4.07 15.60 -23.76
N PRO A 62 -4.39 16.30 -24.86
CA PRO A 62 -4.37 15.74 -26.22
C PRO A 62 -3.02 15.14 -26.66
N ASN A 63 -1.91 15.63 -26.09
CA ASN A 63 -0.55 15.18 -26.40
C ASN A 63 0.10 14.37 -25.27
N ILE A 64 -0.71 13.71 -24.45
CA ILE A 64 -0.19 12.92 -23.33
C ILE A 64 0.59 11.69 -23.82
N GLN A 65 1.77 11.50 -23.24
CA GLN A 65 2.63 10.37 -23.58
C GLN A 65 2.15 9.08 -22.90
N TYR A 66 2.36 7.94 -23.59
CA TYR A 66 2.05 6.61 -23.08
C TYR A 66 2.65 6.33 -21.69
N ILE A 67 3.92 6.71 -21.48
CA ILE A 67 4.63 6.52 -20.20
C ILE A 67 3.91 7.27 -19.06
N SER A 68 3.39 8.46 -19.33
CA SER A 68 2.64 9.24 -18.34
C SER A 68 1.32 8.57 -17.97
N LEU A 69 0.60 8.04 -18.96
CA LEU A 69 -0.62 7.25 -18.74
C LEU A 69 -0.31 6.02 -17.88
N PHE A 70 0.73 5.26 -18.25
CA PHE A 70 1.14 4.04 -17.54
C PHE A 70 1.52 4.31 -16.08
N THR A 71 2.32 5.35 -15.86
CA THR A 71 2.77 5.75 -14.51
C THR A 71 1.59 6.18 -13.63
N ALA A 72 0.60 6.86 -14.21
CA ALA A 72 -0.60 7.30 -13.49
C ALA A 72 -1.46 6.13 -13.01
N VAL A 73 -1.64 5.11 -13.86
CA VAL A 73 -2.39 3.90 -13.49
C VAL A 73 -1.65 3.12 -12.41
N ALA A 74 -0.34 2.94 -12.55
CA ALA A 74 0.46 2.29 -11.52
C ALA A 74 0.40 3.02 -10.17
N HIS A 75 0.50 4.34 -10.17
CA HIS A 75 0.33 5.16 -8.97
C HIS A 75 -1.04 4.97 -8.31
N ALA A 76 -2.11 4.75 -9.10
CA ALA A 76 -3.44 4.48 -8.56
C ALA A 76 -3.51 3.13 -7.84
N TYR A 77 -2.83 2.09 -8.36
CA TYR A 77 -2.68 0.81 -7.68
C TYR A 77 -1.88 0.96 -6.38
N ASP A 78 -0.69 1.57 -6.46
CA ASP A 78 0.22 1.76 -5.32
C ASP A 78 -0.46 2.53 -4.18
N LYS A 79 -1.15 3.64 -4.49
CA LYS A 79 -1.78 4.53 -3.49
C LYS A 79 -2.93 3.87 -2.73
N LYS A 80 -3.62 2.92 -3.35
CA LYS A 80 -4.77 2.22 -2.75
C LYS A 80 -4.45 0.81 -2.32
N ASN A 81 -3.19 0.39 -2.45
CA ASN A 81 -2.74 -0.96 -2.18
C ASN A 81 -3.64 -1.99 -2.88
N LEU A 82 -3.99 -1.70 -4.13
CA LEU A 82 -4.82 -2.57 -4.96
C LEU A 82 -3.90 -3.54 -5.71
N GLU A 83 -4.36 -4.79 -5.84
CA GLU A 83 -3.69 -5.81 -6.63
C GLU A 83 -4.24 -5.83 -8.05
N TYR A 84 -3.38 -5.83 -9.05
CA TYR A 84 -3.81 -6.07 -10.43
C TYR A 84 -4.24 -7.55 -10.58
N PRO A 85 -5.37 -7.88 -11.24
CA PRO A 85 -6.12 -7.05 -12.19
C PRO A 85 -7.39 -6.40 -11.63
N GLU A 86 -7.45 -5.98 -10.36
CA GLU A 86 -8.61 -5.23 -9.85
C GLU A 86 -8.78 -3.87 -10.56
N PRO A 87 -10.00 -3.35 -10.73
CA PRO A 87 -10.21 -2.03 -11.31
C PRO A 87 -9.55 -0.93 -10.47
N PHE A 88 -8.61 -0.20 -11.07
CA PHE A 88 -7.96 0.93 -10.40
C PHE A 88 -8.89 2.14 -10.32
N HIS A 89 -8.63 3.03 -9.37
CA HIS A 89 -9.40 4.28 -9.27
C HIS A 89 -8.96 5.30 -10.32
N ILE A 90 -9.73 5.43 -11.41
CA ILE A 90 -9.50 6.40 -12.51
C ILE A 90 -9.28 7.83 -11.98
N ASN A 91 -10.04 8.25 -10.96
CA ASN A 91 -9.90 9.60 -10.39
C ASN A 91 -8.51 9.84 -9.79
N ILE A 92 -7.87 8.81 -9.21
CA ILE A 92 -6.52 8.92 -8.65
C ILE A 92 -5.47 9.00 -9.76
N ALA A 93 -5.64 8.19 -10.82
CA ALA A 93 -4.76 8.26 -11.98
C ALA A 93 -4.89 9.62 -12.70
N MET A 94 -6.11 10.14 -12.87
CA MET A 94 -6.36 11.47 -13.43
C MET A 94 -5.79 12.58 -12.55
N GLN A 95 -5.92 12.49 -11.22
CA GLN A 95 -5.30 13.44 -10.30
C GLN A 95 -3.77 13.47 -10.48
N TYR A 96 -3.14 12.30 -10.61
CA TYR A 96 -1.70 12.22 -10.86
C TYR A 96 -1.30 12.91 -12.17
N LEU A 97 -2.10 12.74 -13.24
CA LEU A 97 -1.87 13.43 -14.51
C LEU A 97 -2.09 14.94 -14.40
N ASP A 98 -3.10 15.37 -13.65
CA ASP A 98 -3.40 16.78 -13.42
C ASP A 98 -2.24 17.49 -12.71
N GLU A 99 -1.66 16.81 -11.73
CA GLU A 99 -0.49 17.28 -10.98
C GLU A 99 0.77 17.38 -11.87
N LYS A 100 0.95 16.45 -12.81
CA LYS A 100 2.13 16.41 -13.69
C LYS A 100 2.03 17.28 -14.95
N ASN A 101 0.83 17.46 -15.52
CA ASN A 101 0.62 18.17 -16.79
C ASN A 101 0.13 19.62 -16.63
N GLY A 102 0.02 20.13 -15.41
CA GLY A 102 0.15 21.57 -15.16
C GLY A 102 -1.00 22.49 -15.60
N LYS A 103 -2.22 21.99 -15.88
CA LYS A 103 -3.41 22.85 -15.82
C LYS A 103 -3.99 22.77 -14.41
N LYS A 104 -3.57 23.73 -13.56
CA LYS A 104 -4.18 24.04 -12.27
C LYS A 104 -5.63 24.51 -12.45
N GLU A 105 -6.55 23.64 -12.83
CA GLU A 105 -7.94 23.81 -12.41
C GLU A 105 -7.95 23.50 -10.93
N LYS A 106 -7.86 24.54 -10.10
CA LYS A 106 -7.84 24.44 -8.64
C LYS A 106 -8.90 23.44 -8.16
N PRO A 107 -8.53 22.22 -7.74
CA PRO A 107 -9.30 21.54 -6.71
C PRO A 107 -8.85 22.20 -5.40
N LYS A 108 -9.73 22.22 -4.40
CA LYS A 108 -9.44 22.80 -3.08
C LYS A 108 -8.04 22.40 -2.60
N LYS A 109 -7.21 23.40 -2.30
CA LYS A 109 -5.84 23.24 -1.80
C LYS A 109 -5.79 22.15 -0.73
N SER A 110 -5.02 21.10 -0.97
CA SER A 110 -4.03 20.68 0.02
C SER A 110 -2.68 20.75 -0.67
N VAL A 111 -2.19 21.99 -0.78
CA VAL A 111 -0.75 22.19 -0.95
C VAL A 111 -0.17 21.65 0.35
N THR A 112 0.39 20.46 0.30
CA THR A 112 1.26 19.98 1.34
C THR A 112 2.53 20.82 1.27
N THR A 113 2.46 22.00 1.89
CA THR A 113 3.54 22.98 2.03
C THR A 113 4.73 22.30 2.71
N PRO A 114 5.98 22.78 2.55
CA PRO A 114 7.12 22.39 3.40
C PRO A 114 6.77 22.39 4.91
N HIS A 115 5.81 23.22 5.29
CA HIS A 115 5.19 23.25 6.63
C HIS A 115 4.51 21.94 7.06
N TRP A 116 3.87 21.19 6.16
CA TRP A 116 3.25 19.90 6.49
C TRP A 116 4.29 18.80 6.69
N TYR A 117 5.32 18.74 5.86
CA TYR A 117 6.43 17.80 6.09
C TYR A 117 7.13 18.12 7.41
N LYS A 118 7.26 19.41 7.74
CA LYS A 118 7.77 19.85 9.03
C LYS A 118 6.88 19.41 10.19
N GLN A 119 5.56 19.65 10.07
CA GLN A 119 4.57 19.24 11.06
C GLN A 119 4.58 17.71 11.27
N LYS A 120 4.66 16.93 10.18
CA LYS A 120 4.70 15.47 10.23
C LYS A 120 6.02 14.94 10.78
N SER A 121 7.14 15.58 10.46
CA SER A 121 8.42 15.28 11.10
C SER A 121 8.37 15.54 12.62
N GLU A 122 7.78 16.66 13.07
CA GLU A 122 7.62 16.98 14.50
C GLU A 122 6.68 15.98 15.21
N GLU A 123 5.58 15.58 14.56
CA GLU A 123 4.66 14.55 15.07
C GLU A 123 5.38 13.21 15.26
N VAL A 124 6.16 12.76 14.27
CA VAL A 124 6.98 11.54 14.35
C VAL A 124 8.02 11.63 15.46
N GLU A 125 8.68 12.78 15.65
CA GLU A 125 9.62 12.97 16.76
C GLU A 125 8.96 12.86 18.13
N ASN A 126 7.76 13.39 18.29
CA ASN A 126 7.01 13.27 19.54
C ASN A 126 6.60 11.82 19.82
N HIS A 127 6.18 11.07 18.79
CA HIS A 127 5.90 9.63 18.93
C HIS A 127 7.15 8.82 19.30
N LEU A 128 8.31 9.12 18.70
CA LEU A 128 9.58 8.49 19.08
C LEU A 128 9.97 8.76 20.53
N LYS A 129 9.77 9.99 21.04
CA LYS A 129 9.97 10.32 22.45
C LYS A 129 9.05 9.50 23.36
N HIS A 130 7.78 9.36 22.98
CA HIS A 130 6.82 8.55 23.76
C HIS A 130 7.19 7.06 23.76
N ILE A 131 7.60 6.52 22.60
CA ILE A 131 8.09 5.15 22.48
C ILE A 131 9.32 4.90 23.36
N ALA A 132 10.26 5.85 23.42
CA ALA A 132 11.42 5.73 24.30
C ALA A 132 11.01 5.61 25.78
N LEU A 133 10.01 6.40 26.21
CA LEU A 133 9.46 6.30 27.57
C LEU A 133 8.75 4.96 27.83
N MET A 134 7.94 4.49 26.88
CA MET A 134 7.26 3.19 26.99
C MET A 134 8.26 2.05 27.08
N LYS A 135 9.30 2.07 26.26
CA LYS A 135 10.37 1.08 26.25
C LYS A 135 11.13 1.07 27.57
N LEU A 136 11.42 2.25 28.15
CA LEU A 136 12.02 2.35 29.48
C LEU A 136 11.11 1.73 30.56
N GLN A 137 9.82 2.05 30.56
CA GLN A 137 8.87 1.50 31.53
C GLN A 137 8.71 -0.01 31.40
N LEU A 138 8.61 -0.54 30.18
CA LEU A 138 8.50 -1.98 29.94
C LEU A 138 9.78 -2.72 30.32
N THR A 139 10.95 -2.14 30.02
CA THR A 139 12.24 -2.70 30.45
C THR A 139 12.35 -2.73 31.97
N LYS A 140 11.86 -1.68 32.65
CA LYS A 140 11.79 -1.64 34.11
C LYS A 140 10.87 -2.73 34.65
N ASN A 141 9.63 -2.82 34.13
CA ASN A 141 8.66 -3.84 34.55
C ASN A 141 9.21 -5.26 34.35
N LEU A 142 9.91 -5.51 33.23
CA LEU A 142 10.52 -6.81 32.94
C LEU A 142 11.65 -7.14 33.93
N LYS A 143 12.50 -6.17 34.28
CA LYS A 143 13.54 -6.35 35.32
C LYS A 143 12.93 -6.58 36.70
N ASP A 144 11.92 -5.80 37.07
CA ASP A 144 11.23 -5.94 38.35
C ASP A 144 10.60 -7.33 38.46
N LEU A 145 9.94 -7.81 37.40
CA LEU A 145 9.31 -9.13 37.35
C LEU A 145 10.33 -10.28 37.36
N GLN A 146 11.44 -10.15 36.62
CA GLN A 146 12.56 -11.10 36.67
C GLN A 146 13.23 -11.15 38.05
N SER A 147 13.32 -10.02 38.75
CA SER A 147 13.89 -9.96 40.11
C SER A 147 13.00 -10.66 41.15
N GLN A 148 11.70 -10.82 40.87
CA GLN A 148 10.76 -11.53 41.73
C GLN A 148 10.82 -13.05 41.57
N ASN A 149 11.42 -13.56 40.48
CA ASN A 149 11.52 -14.98 40.12
C ASN A 149 12.45 -15.82 41.02
N GLY A 150 12.78 -15.34 42.24
CA GLY A 150 13.69 -16.04 43.15
C GLY A 150 13.55 -15.73 44.64
N GLY A 151 12.54 -14.95 45.07
CA GLY A 151 12.49 -14.45 46.45
C GLY A 151 11.14 -14.45 47.16
N HIS A 152 10.01 -14.62 46.47
CA HIS A 152 8.69 -14.48 47.07
C HIS A 152 7.80 -15.72 46.86
N LEU A 153 7.64 -16.51 47.93
CA LEU A 153 6.80 -17.72 48.07
C LEU A 153 5.30 -17.54 47.74
N TRP A 154 4.85 -16.34 47.35
CA TRP A 154 3.45 -15.97 47.20
C TRP A 154 3.06 -15.62 45.76
N ILE A 155 4.02 -15.54 44.84
CA ILE A 155 3.76 -15.30 43.42
C ILE A 155 4.05 -16.61 42.68
N ASP A 156 3.01 -17.19 42.12
CA ASP A 156 3.10 -18.44 41.37
C ASP A 156 4.01 -18.26 40.15
N THR A 157 4.96 -19.17 39.96
CA THR A 157 5.84 -19.19 38.77
C THR A 157 5.02 -19.23 37.47
N ASP A 158 3.84 -19.86 37.54
CA ASP A 158 2.86 -19.96 36.46
C ASP A 158 2.26 -18.60 36.05
N PHE A 159 2.45 -17.55 36.85
CA PHE A 159 2.09 -16.16 36.50
C PHE A 159 3.29 -15.35 35.99
N ILE A 160 4.49 -15.62 36.52
CA ILE A 160 5.71 -14.88 36.20
C ILE A 160 6.18 -15.17 34.77
N GLU A 161 6.15 -16.43 34.34
CA GLU A 161 6.60 -16.81 33.00
C GLU A 161 5.73 -16.18 31.90
N PRO A 162 4.38 -16.32 31.89
CA PRO A 162 3.55 -15.70 30.86
C PRO A 162 3.61 -14.16 30.86
N ALA A 163 3.76 -13.54 32.03
CA ALA A 163 3.92 -12.10 32.14
C ALA A 163 5.25 -11.62 31.56
N THR A 164 6.34 -12.38 31.77
CA THR A 164 7.65 -12.10 31.18
C THR A 164 7.60 -12.19 29.66
N GLU A 165 7.02 -13.28 29.13
CA GLU A 165 6.86 -13.48 27.69
C GLU A 165 6.04 -12.35 27.04
N THR A 166 4.93 -11.96 27.67
CA THR A 166 4.07 -10.87 27.19
C THR A 166 4.81 -9.53 27.16
N LEU A 167 5.59 -9.21 28.20
CA LEU A 167 6.40 -7.99 28.24
C LEU A 167 7.51 -7.99 27.19
N GLN A 168 8.14 -9.15 26.94
CA GLN A 168 9.18 -9.31 25.93
C GLN A 168 8.63 -9.21 24.50
N ALA A 169 7.45 -9.79 24.25
CA ALA A 169 6.72 -9.62 23.00
C ALA A 169 6.34 -8.15 22.77
N SER A 170 5.86 -7.45 23.80
CA SER A 170 5.53 -6.02 23.74
C SER A 170 6.76 -5.16 23.43
N LEU A 171 7.93 -5.46 24.03
CA LEU A 171 9.19 -4.78 23.71
C LEU A 171 9.59 -4.99 22.25
N THR A 172 9.41 -6.19 21.72
CA THR A 172 9.71 -6.51 20.31
C THR A 172 8.81 -5.73 19.36
N GLN A 173 7.51 -5.63 19.65
CA GLN A 173 6.56 -4.83 18.87
C GLN A 173 6.90 -3.33 18.91
N ILE A 174 7.27 -2.82 20.08
CA ILE A 174 7.68 -1.41 20.20
C ILE A 174 8.97 -1.13 19.43
N GLN A 175 9.91 -2.08 19.40
CA GLN A 175 11.12 -1.96 18.58
C GLN A 175 10.79 -1.90 17.08
N ASP A 176 9.85 -2.72 16.60
CA ASP A 176 9.38 -2.65 15.21
C ASP A 176 8.74 -1.28 14.89
N LEU A 177 7.87 -0.79 15.78
CA LEU A 177 7.26 0.54 15.64
C LEU A 177 8.30 1.67 15.63
N GLU A 178 9.31 1.59 16.51
CA GLU A 178 10.43 2.52 16.56
C GLU A 178 11.17 2.54 15.22
N ASN A 179 11.53 1.37 14.68
CA ASN A 179 12.24 1.24 13.40
C ASN A 179 11.43 1.83 12.24
N ARG A 180 10.12 1.54 12.17
CA ARG A 180 9.23 2.05 11.12
C ARG A 180 9.06 3.57 11.19
N LEU A 181 8.96 4.13 12.39
CA LEU A 181 8.89 5.58 12.59
C LEU A 181 10.22 6.27 12.27
N GLN A 182 11.35 5.64 12.52
CA GLN A 182 12.66 6.16 12.08
C GLN A 182 12.75 6.25 10.55
N VAL A 183 12.30 5.21 9.83
CA VAL A 183 12.22 5.26 8.36
C VAL A 183 11.29 6.38 7.90
N LEU A 184 10.11 6.51 8.52
CA LEU A 184 9.15 7.56 8.20
C LEU A 184 9.70 8.97 8.44
N LYS A 185 10.48 9.15 9.52
CA LYS A 185 11.18 10.40 9.82
C LYS A 185 12.17 10.76 8.71
N LEU A 186 13.00 9.80 8.27
CA LEU A 186 13.95 10.01 7.19
C LEU A 186 13.24 10.39 5.89
N THR A 187 12.14 9.70 5.54
CA THR A 187 11.33 10.02 4.37
C THR A 187 10.76 11.44 4.41
N TYR A 188 10.32 11.93 5.59
CA TYR A 188 9.85 13.30 5.71
C TYR A 188 10.98 14.34 5.67
N GLN A 189 12.17 13.98 6.14
CA GLN A 189 13.36 14.83 6.06
C GLN A 189 13.88 14.98 4.63
N ASP A 190 13.77 13.95 3.78
CA ASP A 190 14.13 14.03 2.36
C ASP A 190 13.22 14.98 1.55
N HIS A 191 12.08 15.36 2.12
CA HIS A 191 11.09 16.26 1.52
C HIS A 191 11.05 17.67 2.15
N LEU A 192 11.94 17.95 3.11
CA LEU A 192 12.13 19.25 3.76
C LEU A 192 13.25 20.06 3.10
#